data_AF-A0A8S9PIE7-F1
#
_entry.id   AF-A0A8S9PIE7-F1
#
_cell.length_a   1.000
_cell.length_b   1.000
_cell.length_c   1.000
_cell.angle_alpha   90.00
_cell.angle_beta   90.00
_cell.angle_gamma   90.00
#
_symmetry.space_group_name_H-M   'P 1'
#
loop_
_entity.id
_entity.type
_entity.pdbx_description
1 polymer ?
#
loop_
_entity_poly.entity_id
_entity_poly.type
_entity_poly.pdbx_seq_one_letter_code
_entity_poly.pdbx_strand_id
1 'polypeptide(L)'
;MNVTQFLDVNGSLLADGGYGGAKGGGGSGGSIYITAYKMTGIGQISACGGNGYGGGGGGRVSVNIFSRHDDPKIFVHGGYSIGCPDNSGAAGTLYDAVPRSLFVSNYNLTTDTYTLLLEFPFQPLWTNVYIQDKARATCPLLWSRVQVQGQISLLCGGVLSFGLAHYGTSVFELLAEELLMSDSTIKVYGALRMTVKMFLMWNSELHIDGGGGDTTVSTSILEASNLFVLRESSVIRSNANLGVHGQGLLNLTGPGDSIEAQRLVLSLFYQIYVGPGSILRGPLQNASRDAVTPKLYCDRQDCPYELLHPPEDCNVNSSLSFTLQICRVEDIIVEGFIKGSVVHFHRAKTVTLEPSGEISASGMGCRGGVGEGKLLGNGFGSGGGHGGKGGRVCYNNSCVEGGITYGNAELPCELGSGSGDYSPDYSSSGGGIVVIGSMEQPLSGLSLEGSIRADGESVKRSSRDENGSVVAPGGGSGGTVLLFLRYLILGESSLLSSGGGSGSPAGGGGGGGGRIHFHWSNIPTGDIYQPIASVKGIIHARGGAAVDDGFHGKNGTITGKPCPKGLHGIFCKFRCICLINVPLHWNGKLAASTETPQMAAADISSLDRLGPRTCKYTRF
;
A
#
# COMPACT_ATOMS: atom_id res chain seq x y z
N MET A 1 9.97 49.27 -16.47
CA MET A 1 9.81 49.91 -17.80
C MET A 1 8.32 49.90 -18.15
N ASN A 2 7.76 51.07 -18.47
CA ASN A 2 6.37 51.21 -18.90
C ASN A 2 6.34 51.78 -20.32
N VAL A 3 5.98 50.93 -21.28
CA VAL A 3 5.93 51.25 -22.71
C VAL A 3 4.46 51.20 -23.14
N THR A 4 3.98 52.26 -23.78
CA THR A 4 2.53 52.40 -24.04
C THR A 4 2.00 51.48 -25.15
N GLN A 5 2.81 51.14 -26.15
CA GLN A 5 2.35 50.37 -27.31
C GLN A 5 3.28 49.22 -27.68
N PHE A 6 4.52 49.50 -28.09
CA PHE A 6 5.38 48.50 -28.73
C PHE A 6 6.79 48.54 -28.17
N LEU A 7 7.31 47.38 -27.77
CA LEU A 7 8.67 47.19 -27.27
C LEU A 7 9.43 46.22 -28.18
N ASP A 8 10.46 46.71 -28.86
CA ASP A 8 11.37 45.92 -29.70
C ASP A 8 12.67 45.62 -28.94
N VAL A 9 12.94 44.36 -28.64
CA VAL A 9 14.08 43.88 -27.84
C VAL A 9 15.03 43.10 -28.74
N ASN A 10 15.89 43.79 -29.49
CA ASN A 10 16.97 43.16 -30.26
C ASN A 10 18.31 43.14 -29.52
N GLY A 11 18.43 43.91 -28.44
CA GLY A 11 19.64 43.99 -27.59
C GLY A 11 19.52 43.18 -26.29
N SER A 12 20.26 43.60 -25.27
CA SER A 12 20.24 43.01 -23.93
C SER A 12 19.67 43.96 -22.89
N LEU A 13 18.70 43.48 -22.11
CA LEU A 13 18.19 44.16 -20.91
C LEU A 13 18.64 43.35 -19.69
N LEU A 14 19.65 43.86 -18.99
CA LEU A 14 20.35 43.10 -17.94
C LEU A 14 20.16 43.73 -16.57
N ALA A 15 19.86 42.88 -15.59
CA ALA A 15 19.91 43.15 -14.17
C ALA A 15 20.71 42.02 -13.48
N ASP A 16 21.75 41.52 -14.13
CA ASP A 16 22.54 40.38 -13.66
C ASP A 16 23.44 40.75 -12.47
N GLY A 17 23.66 39.76 -11.61
CA GLY A 17 24.59 39.86 -10.50
C GLY A 17 26.05 39.86 -10.96
N GLY A 18 26.92 40.59 -10.25
CA GLY A 18 28.34 40.67 -10.57
C GLY A 18 29.11 39.36 -10.32
N TYR A 19 30.16 39.12 -11.09
CA TYR A 19 31.06 37.97 -10.92
C TYR A 19 32.03 38.17 -9.75
N GLY A 20 31.94 37.31 -8.74
CA GLY A 20 32.77 37.37 -7.52
C GLY A 20 34.12 36.66 -7.61
N GLY A 21 34.34 35.83 -8.64
CA GLY A 21 35.58 35.07 -8.82
C GLY A 21 35.79 33.96 -7.79
N ALA A 22 37.01 33.40 -7.76
CA ALA A 22 37.35 32.28 -6.87
C ALA A 22 37.54 32.66 -5.39
N LYS A 23 37.54 33.96 -5.07
CA LYS A 23 37.77 34.49 -3.71
C LYS A 23 36.58 35.28 -3.14
N GLY A 24 35.50 35.44 -3.91
CA GLY A 24 34.30 36.18 -3.52
C GLY A 24 33.04 35.47 -4.00
N GLY A 25 31.91 35.70 -3.30
CA GLY A 25 30.60 35.20 -3.73
C GLY A 25 30.06 35.97 -4.94
N GLY A 26 29.25 35.31 -5.76
CA GLY A 26 28.55 35.94 -6.86
C GLY A 26 27.44 36.87 -6.38
N GLY A 27 27.24 38.00 -7.07
CA GLY A 27 26.16 38.94 -6.77
C GLY A 27 24.79 38.35 -7.11
N SER A 28 23.73 38.78 -6.42
CA SER A 28 22.35 38.38 -6.76
C SER A 28 21.85 39.08 -8.02
N GLY A 29 21.00 38.40 -8.79
CA GLY A 29 20.21 39.03 -9.85
C GLY A 29 19.24 40.07 -9.28
N GLY A 30 18.97 41.11 -10.06
CA GLY A 30 18.07 42.21 -9.73
C GLY A 30 16.62 41.93 -10.10
N SER A 31 15.87 43.00 -10.36
CA SER A 31 14.47 42.90 -10.77
C SER A 31 14.20 43.68 -12.05
N ILE A 32 13.49 43.05 -12.98
CA ILE A 32 13.05 43.67 -14.24
C ILE A 32 11.53 43.58 -14.29
N TYR A 33 10.88 44.74 -14.41
CA TYR A 33 9.44 44.84 -14.59
C TYR A 33 9.14 45.51 -15.92
N ILE A 34 8.38 44.84 -16.80
CA ILE A 34 8.06 45.32 -18.15
C ILE A 34 6.55 45.34 -18.33
N THR A 35 6.03 46.48 -18.77
CA THR A 35 4.64 46.66 -19.20
C THR A 35 4.63 47.20 -20.61
N ALA A 36 3.95 46.51 -21.52
CA ALA A 36 3.78 46.91 -22.93
C ALA A 36 2.53 46.24 -23.53
N TYR A 37 1.98 46.78 -24.63
CA TYR A 37 0.89 46.09 -25.33
C TYR A 37 1.43 44.95 -26.22
N LYS A 38 2.51 45.22 -26.96
CA LYS A 38 3.18 44.23 -27.84
C LYS A 38 4.68 44.21 -27.61
N MET A 39 5.29 43.02 -27.61
CA MET A 39 6.74 42.82 -27.60
C MET A 39 7.18 41.97 -28.79
N THR A 40 8.31 42.35 -29.40
CA THR A 40 9.02 41.57 -30.40
C THR A 40 10.53 41.65 -30.21
N GLY A 41 11.28 40.75 -30.82
CA GLY A 41 12.72 40.88 -31.00
C GLY A 41 13.51 39.68 -30.47
N ILE A 42 14.64 39.40 -31.11
CA ILE A 42 15.45 38.20 -30.87
C ILE A 42 16.50 38.35 -29.76
N GLY A 43 16.42 39.44 -28.99
CA GLY A 43 17.37 39.79 -27.94
C GLY A 43 17.23 38.97 -26.66
N GLN A 44 17.78 39.49 -25.56
CA GLN A 44 17.75 38.81 -24.26
C GLN A 44 17.37 39.74 -23.11
N ILE A 45 16.61 39.21 -22.17
CA ILE A 45 16.27 39.84 -20.90
C ILE A 45 16.82 38.94 -19.79
N SER A 46 17.71 39.47 -18.95
CA SER A 46 18.41 38.65 -17.96
C SER A 46 18.43 39.31 -16.60
N ALA A 47 18.08 38.55 -15.57
CA ALA A 47 18.24 38.92 -14.17
C ALA A 47 18.87 37.73 -13.43
N CYS A 48 19.96 37.19 -13.96
CA CYS A 48 20.63 36.02 -13.42
C CYS A 48 21.54 36.35 -12.24
N GLY A 49 21.77 35.37 -11.38
CA GLY A 49 22.82 35.46 -10.37
C GLY A 49 24.22 35.44 -10.99
N GLY A 50 25.15 36.18 -10.40
CA GLY A 50 26.56 36.17 -10.80
C GLY A 50 27.27 34.90 -10.31
N ASN A 51 28.27 34.45 -11.06
CA ASN A 51 29.10 33.32 -10.63
C ASN A 51 30.11 33.77 -9.56
N GLY A 52 30.56 32.84 -8.71
CA GLY A 52 31.56 33.12 -7.69
C GLY A 52 31.92 31.88 -6.89
N TYR A 53 32.66 32.04 -5.79
CA TYR A 53 32.97 30.92 -4.90
C TYR A 53 31.68 30.23 -4.42
N GLY A 54 30.70 31.04 -4.00
CA GLY A 54 29.27 30.67 -3.99
C GLY A 54 28.54 31.40 -5.11
N GLY A 55 27.59 30.74 -5.76
CA GLY A 55 26.78 31.36 -6.80
C GLY A 55 25.76 32.34 -6.22
N GLY A 56 25.54 33.48 -6.89
CA GLY A 56 24.50 34.42 -6.50
C GLY A 56 23.09 33.90 -6.82
N GLY A 57 22.08 34.29 -6.06
CA GLY A 57 20.68 33.91 -6.34
C GLY A 57 20.15 34.58 -7.61
N GLY A 58 19.26 33.88 -8.33
CA GLY A 58 18.54 34.43 -9.47
C GLY A 58 17.58 35.57 -9.08
N GLY A 59 17.36 36.49 -10.01
CA GLY A 59 16.52 37.67 -9.84
C GLY A 59 15.05 37.43 -10.19
N ARG A 60 14.29 38.51 -10.37
CA ARG A 60 12.86 38.46 -10.68
C ARG A 60 12.56 39.22 -11.95
N VAL A 61 11.89 38.57 -12.90
CA VAL A 61 11.40 39.21 -14.12
C VAL A 61 9.89 39.12 -14.12
N SER A 62 9.19 40.24 -14.27
CA SER A 62 7.76 40.25 -14.49
C SER A 62 7.43 41.01 -15.76
N VAL A 63 6.57 40.39 -16.56
CA VAL A 63 6.21 40.80 -17.90
C VAL A 63 4.69 40.87 -17.98
N ASN A 64 4.18 42.04 -18.36
CA ASN A 64 2.77 42.26 -18.63
C ASN A 64 2.63 42.74 -20.07
N ILE A 65 2.51 41.76 -20.97
CA ILE A 65 2.56 41.98 -22.42
C ILE A 65 1.46 41.16 -23.09
N PHE A 66 0.50 41.86 -23.70
CA PHE A 66 -0.68 41.23 -24.31
C PHE A 66 -0.35 40.38 -25.54
N SER A 67 0.53 40.87 -26.41
CA SER A 67 0.91 40.19 -27.65
C SER A 67 2.42 39.99 -27.74
N ARG A 68 2.82 38.75 -27.99
CA ARG A 68 4.20 38.27 -28.02
C ARG A 68 4.48 37.55 -29.34
N HIS A 69 5.49 38.02 -30.07
CA HIS A 69 5.90 37.47 -31.36
C HIS A 69 7.43 37.56 -31.45
N ASP A 70 8.10 36.50 -31.90
CA ASP A 70 9.56 36.44 -31.95
C ASP A 70 10.18 36.84 -30.59
N ASP A 71 9.81 36.12 -29.53
CA ASP A 71 10.04 36.54 -28.15
C ASP A 71 11.53 36.55 -27.74
N PRO A 72 11.99 37.62 -27.05
CA PRO A 72 13.34 37.65 -26.52
C PRO A 72 13.50 36.59 -25.43
N LYS A 73 14.68 35.97 -25.36
CA LYS A 73 14.97 34.94 -24.35
C LYS A 73 15.04 35.58 -22.97
N ILE A 74 14.32 35.02 -22.01
CA ILE A 74 14.29 35.51 -20.62
C ILE A 74 15.05 34.53 -19.71
N PHE A 75 16.04 35.03 -18.97
CA PHE A 75 16.83 34.24 -18.03
C PHE A 75 16.72 34.78 -16.61
N VAL A 76 16.47 33.87 -15.66
CA VAL A 76 16.31 34.19 -14.23
C VAL A 76 17.01 33.18 -13.32
N HIS A 77 17.99 32.42 -13.82
CA HIS A 77 18.63 31.36 -13.03
C HIS A 77 19.65 31.89 -12.02
N GLY A 78 20.05 31.05 -11.07
CA GLY A 78 21.15 31.35 -10.15
C GLY A 78 22.51 31.37 -10.86
N GLY A 79 23.52 31.91 -10.19
CA GLY A 79 24.90 31.88 -10.65
C GLY A 79 25.59 30.57 -10.30
N TYR A 80 26.59 30.19 -11.08
CA TYR A 80 27.41 29.00 -10.85
C TYR A 80 28.31 29.16 -9.61
N SER A 81 28.38 28.12 -8.78
CA SER A 81 29.31 28.04 -7.65
C SER A 81 30.60 27.32 -8.05
N ILE A 82 31.73 28.01 -7.87
CA ILE A 82 33.07 27.47 -8.11
C ILE A 82 33.53 26.56 -6.96
N GLY A 83 33.17 26.91 -5.71
CA GLY A 83 33.57 26.17 -4.52
C GLY A 83 32.81 24.86 -4.33
N CYS A 84 31.55 24.81 -4.76
CA CYS A 84 30.72 23.61 -4.75
C CYS A 84 29.88 23.56 -6.04
N PRO A 85 30.39 22.91 -7.12
CA PRO A 85 29.70 22.84 -8.40
C PRO A 85 28.26 22.30 -8.31
N ASP A 86 27.98 21.45 -7.34
CA ASP A 86 26.66 20.86 -7.09
C ASP A 86 25.69 21.79 -6.35
N ASN A 87 26.14 22.95 -5.88
CA ASN A 87 25.34 23.90 -5.12
C ASN A 87 25.48 25.33 -5.67
N SER A 88 25.00 25.53 -6.89
CA SER A 88 24.84 26.85 -7.50
C SER A 88 23.76 27.67 -6.78
N GLY A 89 23.67 28.95 -7.09
CA GLY A 89 22.65 29.83 -6.51
C GLY A 89 21.22 29.36 -6.81
N ALA A 90 20.27 29.77 -5.97
CA ALA A 90 18.86 29.48 -6.14
C ALA A 90 18.32 30.06 -7.45
N ALA A 91 17.30 29.41 -8.01
CA ALA A 91 16.56 29.93 -9.15
C ALA A 91 15.85 31.25 -8.82
N GLY A 92 15.76 32.13 -9.79
CA GLY A 92 14.88 33.29 -9.78
C GLY A 92 13.50 32.95 -10.33
N THR A 93 12.70 33.99 -10.57
CA THR A 93 11.30 33.84 -10.96
C THR A 93 10.96 34.68 -12.17
N LEU A 94 10.26 34.09 -13.14
CA LEU A 94 9.63 34.79 -14.25
C LEU A 94 8.10 34.73 -14.08
N TYR A 95 7.45 35.89 -14.00
CA TYR A 95 5.99 35.97 -13.93
C TYR A 95 5.41 36.65 -15.16
N ASP A 96 4.59 35.91 -15.91
CA ASP A 96 3.83 36.43 -17.05
C ASP A 96 2.39 36.76 -16.64
N ALA A 97 2.05 38.05 -16.67
CA ALA A 97 0.80 38.57 -16.12
C ALA A 97 -0.43 38.26 -16.98
N VAL A 98 -0.26 37.97 -18.28
CA VAL A 98 -1.38 37.72 -19.20
C VAL A 98 -1.96 36.31 -19.02
N PRO A 99 -1.17 35.22 -19.14
CA PRO A 99 -1.62 33.89 -18.76
C PRO A 99 -1.65 33.70 -17.23
N ARG A 100 -1.06 34.63 -16.45
CA ARG A 100 -0.85 34.52 -14.99
C ARG A 100 -0.05 33.27 -14.64
N SER A 101 1.08 33.10 -15.31
CA SER A 101 1.96 31.94 -15.16
C SER A 101 3.24 32.32 -14.43
N LEU A 102 3.60 31.56 -13.39
CA LEU A 102 4.90 31.64 -12.73
C LEU A 102 5.82 30.55 -13.28
N PHE A 103 7.04 30.93 -13.64
CA PHE A 103 8.13 30.01 -13.99
C PHE A 103 9.29 30.17 -12.99
N VAL A 104 9.73 29.04 -12.45
CA VAL A 104 10.94 28.92 -11.63
C VAL A 104 11.84 27.91 -12.33
N SER A 105 12.93 28.38 -12.92
CA SER A 105 13.90 27.53 -13.64
C SER A 105 15.31 27.87 -13.20
N ASN A 106 16.11 26.86 -12.89
CA ASN A 106 17.54 27.05 -12.60
C ASN A 106 18.44 26.73 -13.79
N TYR A 107 17.86 26.56 -14.98
CA TYR A 107 18.62 26.31 -16.20
C TYR A 107 19.60 25.13 -16.08
N ASN A 108 19.15 24.06 -15.42
CA ASN A 108 19.89 22.82 -15.16
C ASN A 108 21.10 22.97 -14.22
N LEU A 109 21.22 24.11 -13.53
CA LEU A 109 22.17 24.30 -12.44
C LEU A 109 21.64 23.59 -11.19
N THR A 110 22.45 22.70 -10.64
CA THR A 110 22.18 22.02 -9.37
C THR A 110 22.26 23.03 -8.23
N THR A 111 21.34 22.93 -7.28
CA THR A 111 21.32 23.78 -6.09
C THR A 111 20.67 23.03 -4.93
N ASP A 112 21.15 23.26 -3.71
CA ASP A 112 20.45 22.88 -2.48
C ASP A 112 19.67 24.03 -1.85
N THR A 113 19.74 25.22 -2.46
CA THR A 113 19.04 26.42 -2.00
C THR A 113 17.66 26.56 -2.65
N TYR A 114 16.66 26.95 -1.87
CA TYR A 114 15.28 27.06 -2.32
C TYR A 114 14.91 28.51 -2.64
N THR A 115 14.20 28.71 -3.74
CA THR A 115 13.45 29.93 -4.04
C THR A 115 12.23 30.00 -3.12
N LEU A 116 12.15 31.04 -2.29
CA LEU A 116 11.06 31.20 -1.33
C LEU A 116 9.79 31.72 -1.99
N LEU A 117 8.68 31.02 -1.80
CA LEU A 117 7.34 31.40 -2.24
C LEU A 117 6.48 31.75 -1.01
N LEU A 118 6.60 32.99 -0.54
CA LEU A 118 6.01 33.44 0.73
C LEU A 118 4.56 33.96 0.63
N GLU A 119 4.09 34.29 -0.57
CA GLU A 119 2.87 35.09 -0.75
C GLU A 119 1.68 34.30 -1.34
N PHE A 120 1.70 32.96 -1.23
CA PHE A 120 0.58 32.13 -1.68
C PHE A 120 -0.59 32.14 -0.69
N PRO A 121 -1.86 32.18 -1.18
CA PRO A 121 -2.28 32.34 -2.58
C PRO A 121 -2.37 33.83 -2.99
N PHE A 122 -1.92 34.14 -4.21
CA PHE A 122 -2.04 35.49 -4.78
C PHE A 122 -3.45 35.80 -5.27
N GLN A 123 -3.86 37.08 -5.20
CA GLN A 123 -5.10 37.58 -5.81
C GLN A 123 -4.75 38.62 -6.89
N PRO A 124 -5.18 38.43 -8.17
CA PRO A 124 -5.92 37.28 -8.69
C PRO A 124 -5.07 36.01 -8.69
N LEU A 125 -5.73 34.85 -8.54
CA LEU A 125 -5.06 33.55 -8.55
C LEU A 125 -4.26 33.36 -9.84
N TRP A 126 -3.09 32.76 -9.71
CA TRP A 126 -2.28 32.33 -10.85
C TRP A 126 -2.97 31.18 -11.58
N THR A 127 -2.81 31.14 -12.90
CA THR A 127 -3.35 30.06 -13.73
C THR A 127 -2.41 28.88 -13.75
N ASN A 128 -1.10 29.11 -13.87
CA ASN A 128 -0.12 28.03 -13.98
C ASN A 128 1.15 28.31 -13.16
N VAL A 129 1.75 27.25 -12.62
CA VAL A 129 3.04 27.30 -11.93
C VAL A 129 3.94 26.21 -12.48
N TYR A 130 5.11 26.60 -12.98
CA TYR A 130 6.13 25.71 -13.54
C TYR A 130 7.40 25.78 -12.70
N ILE A 131 7.85 24.63 -12.20
CA ILE A 131 9.13 24.47 -11.50
C ILE A 131 9.95 23.47 -12.29
N GLN A 132 11.03 23.92 -12.91
CA GLN A 132 11.74 23.11 -13.90
C GLN A 132 13.26 23.27 -13.86
N ASP A 133 13.96 22.41 -14.61
CA ASP A 133 15.40 22.48 -14.86
C ASP A 133 16.22 22.60 -13.57
N LYS A 134 16.01 21.66 -12.63
CA LYS A 134 16.64 21.60 -11.30
C LYS A 134 16.36 22.79 -10.38
N ALA A 135 15.32 23.58 -10.66
CA ALA A 135 14.83 24.56 -9.72
C ALA A 135 14.30 23.91 -8.44
N ARG A 136 14.60 24.52 -7.30
CA ARG A 136 14.01 24.17 -6.01
C ARG A 136 13.23 25.35 -5.48
N ALA A 137 11.95 25.15 -5.18
CA ALA A 137 11.08 26.15 -4.60
C ALA A 137 10.46 25.65 -3.29
N THR A 138 10.19 26.54 -2.35
CA THR A 138 9.59 26.16 -1.07
C THR A 138 8.51 27.14 -0.63
N CYS A 139 7.44 26.60 -0.04
CA CYS A 139 6.40 27.34 0.66
C CYS A 139 6.59 27.10 2.17
N PRO A 140 7.38 27.94 2.87
CA PRO A 140 7.84 27.64 4.23
C PRO A 140 6.85 28.09 5.31
N LEU A 141 5.84 28.90 4.98
CA LEU A 141 4.93 29.46 5.98
C LEU A 141 3.99 28.37 6.54
N LEU A 142 3.76 28.42 7.84
CA LEU A 142 2.79 27.54 8.51
C LEU A 142 1.40 27.75 7.91
N TRP A 143 0.64 26.67 7.73
CA TRP A 143 -0.70 26.70 7.12
C TRP A 143 -0.76 27.35 5.73
N SER A 144 0.30 27.21 4.93
CA SER A 144 0.30 27.72 3.55
C SER A 144 -0.75 27.01 2.69
N ARG A 145 -1.51 27.79 1.93
CA ARG A 145 -2.40 27.32 0.86
C ARG A 145 -1.82 27.70 -0.49
N VAL A 146 -1.41 26.72 -1.27
CA VAL A 146 -1.04 26.87 -2.68
C VAL A 146 -2.27 26.58 -3.53
N GLN A 147 -2.87 27.64 -4.07
CA GLN A 147 -4.05 27.55 -4.92
C GLN A 147 -3.75 28.14 -6.30
N VAL A 148 -4.01 27.35 -7.34
CA VAL A 148 -3.78 27.68 -8.75
C VAL A 148 -5.05 27.34 -9.54
N GLN A 149 -5.41 28.16 -10.54
CA GLN A 149 -6.65 27.95 -11.31
C GLN A 149 -6.54 26.81 -12.33
N GLY A 150 -5.35 26.59 -12.89
CA GLY A 150 -5.08 25.57 -13.90
C GLY A 150 -4.06 24.56 -13.36
N GLN A 151 -2.82 24.66 -13.86
CA GLN A 151 -1.84 23.58 -13.74
C GLN A 151 -0.65 23.91 -12.83
N ILE A 152 -0.24 22.95 -12.01
CA ILE A 152 1.07 22.92 -11.35
C ILE A 152 1.92 21.85 -12.04
N SER A 153 3.08 22.22 -12.55
CA SER A 153 3.97 21.33 -13.29
C SER A 153 5.38 21.37 -12.71
N LEU A 154 5.87 20.19 -12.29
CA LEU A 154 7.26 19.98 -11.89
C LEU A 154 7.95 19.11 -12.94
N LEU A 155 9.02 19.63 -13.55
CA LEU A 155 9.70 19.00 -14.68
C LEU A 155 11.23 18.98 -14.47
N CYS A 156 11.92 18.03 -15.10
CA CYS A 156 13.37 18.05 -15.26
C CYS A 156 14.17 18.32 -13.96
N GLY A 157 13.90 17.57 -12.89
CA GLY A 157 14.57 17.72 -11.59
C GLY A 157 14.00 18.82 -10.70
N GLY A 158 12.81 19.33 -11.01
CA GLY A 158 12.12 20.33 -10.20
C GLY A 158 11.78 19.81 -8.80
N VAL A 159 11.99 20.65 -7.78
CA VAL A 159 11.63 20.31 -6.39
C VAL A 159 10.70 21.37 -5.82
N LEU A 160 9.55 20.94 -5.28
CA LEU A 160 8.66 21.79 -4.49
C LEU A 160 8.61 21.26 -3.05
N SER A 161 8.94 22.12 -2.09
CA SER A 161 8.90 21.79 -0.68
C SER A 161 7.80 22.57 0.05
N PHE A 162 7.15 21.92 1.02
CA PHE A 162 6.21 22.54 1.94
C PHE A 162 6.72 22.43 3.37
N GLY A 163 6.72 23.55 4.09
CA GLY A 163 7.25 23.60 5.45
C GLY A 163 8.78 23.53 5.51
N LEU A 164 9.28 23.43 6.74
CA LEU A 164 10.70 23.38 7.04
C LEU A 164 11.05 22.01 7.61
N ALA A 165 12.18 21.45 7.20
CA ALA A 165 12.71 20.22 7.78
C ALA A 165 12.81 20.36 9.31
N HIS A 166 12.42 19.32 10.04
CA HIS A 166 12.32 19.26 11.52
C HIS A 166 11.16 20.05 12.17
N TYR A 167 10.33 20.77 11.40
CA TYR A 167 9.16 21.50 11.91
C TYR A 167 7.87 21.02 11.24
N GLY A 168 7.57 19.73 11.38
CA GLY A 168 6.39 19.06 10.80
C GLY A 168 5.07 19.30 11.53
N THR A 169 4.77 20.55 11.92
CA THR A 169 3.59 20.89 12.75
C THR A 169 2.45 21.55 11.96
N SER A 170 2.57 21.64 10.64
CA SER A 170 1.61 22.35 9.78
C SER A 170 0.83 21.44 8.85
N VAL A 171 -0.38 21.89 8.51
CA VAL A 171 -1.19 21.33 7.43
C VAL A 171 -1.08 22.27 6.23
N PHE A 172 -0.67 21.73 5.09
CA PHE A 172 -0.54 22.45 3.83
C PHE A 172 -1.70 22.10 2.91
N GLU A 173 -2.17 23.08 2.15
CA GLU A 173 -3.24 22.87 1.18
C GLU A 173 -2.72 23.11 -0.23
N LEU A 174 -2.96 22.16 -1.13
CA LEU A 174 -2.63 22.26 -2.56
C LEU A 174 -3.91 22.07 -3.38
N LEU A 175 -4.32 23.11 -4.09
CA LEU A 175 -5.49 23.10 -4.97
C LEU A 175 -5.08 23.50 -6.38
N ALA A 176 -5.31 22.62 -7.35
CA ALA A 176 -5.08 22.86 -8.78
C ALA A 176 -6.08 22.05 -9.63
N GLU A 177 -6.27 22.39 -10.90
CA GLU A 177 -6.97 21.47 -11.81
C GLU A 177 -6.09 20.27 -12.15
N GLU A 178 -4.81 20.52 -12.42
CA GLU A 178 -3.85 19.51 -12.84
C GLU A 178 -2.55 19.62 -12.06
N LEU A 179 -2.05 18.48 -11.57
CA LEU A 179 -0.70 18.35 -11.03
C LEU A 179 0.09 17.36 -11.90
N LEU A 180 1.12 17.87 -12.58
CA LEU A 180 2.00 17.09 -13.44
C LEU A 180 3.40 17.02 -12.84
N MET A 181 3.95 15.82 -12.74
CA MET A 181 5.32 15.59 -12.24
C MET A 181 6.08 14.68 -13.20
N SER A 182 7.25 15.15 -13.64
CA SER A 182 8.19 14.38 -14.47
C SER A 182 9.61 14.58 -13.95
N ASP A 183 10.30 13.48 -13.61
CA ASP A 183 11.65 13.48 -13.03
C ASP A 183 11.79 14.48 -11.87
N SER A 184 10.79 14.54 -10.99
CA SER A 184 10.63 15.64 -10.02
C SER A 184 10.24 15.16 -8.63
N THR A 185 10.40 16.05 -7.63
CA THR A 185 10.12 15.70 -6.23
C THR A 185 9.26 16.74 -5.55
N ILE A 186 8.19 16.31 -4.87
CA ILE A 186 7.49 17.12 -3.87
C ILE A 186 7.87 16.61 -2.49
N LYS A 187 8.28 17.51 -1.59
CA LYS A 187 8.57 17.22 -0.19
C LYS A 187 7.61 17.97 0.71
N VAL A 188 7.03 17.28 1.68
CA VAL A 188 6.13 17.89 2.66
C VAL A 188 6.63 17.57 4.06
N TYR A 189 6.84 18.60 4.87
CA TYR A 189 7.16 18.49 6.28
C TYR A 189 5.94 18.90 7.11
N GLY A 190 5.05 17.96 7.38
CA GLY A 190 3.73 18.13 7.99
C GLY A 190 2.68 17.30 7.25
N ALA A 191 1.42 17.72 7.33
CA ALA A 191 0.31 17.09 6.62
C ALA A 191 0.03 17.80 5.30
N LEU A 192 -0.34 17.04 4.27
CA LEU A 192 -0.79 17.58 2.99
C LEU A 192 -2.28 17.32 2.80
N ARG A 193 -3.04 18.35 2.46
CA ARG A 193 -4.39 18.28 1.91
C ARG A 193 -4.33 18.72 0.46
N MET A 194 -4.36 17.75 -0.44
CA MET A 194 -4.29 17.98 -1.88
C MET A 194 -5.65 17.70 -2.49
N THR A 195 -6.14 18.62 -3.32
CA THR A 195 -7.33 18.41 -4.14
C THR A 195 -7.00 18.82 -5.57
N VAL A 196 -7.03 17.84 -6.48
CA VAL A 196 -6.77 18.04 -7.91
C VAL A 196 -7.82 17.30 -8.75
N LYS A 197 -8.03 17.71 -10.02
CA LYS A 197 -8.86 16.90 -10.93
C LYS A 197 -8.03 15.77 -11.54
N MET A 198 -6.80 16.08 -11.93
CA MET A 198 -5.86 15.16 -12.57
C MET A 198 -4.52 15.17 -11.83
N PHE A 199 -4.01 13.99 -11.47
CA PHE A 199 -2.67 13.82 -10.90
C PHE A 199 -1.88 12.81 -11.73
N LEU A 200 -0.80 13.28 -12.37
CA LEU A 200 0.05 12.47 -13.24
C LEU A 200 1.51 12.53 -12.77
N MET A 201 2.09 11.37 -12.50
CA MET A 201 3.48 11.23 -12.08
C MET A 201 4.25 10.31 -13.05
N TRP A 202 5.43 10.76 -13.46
CA TRP A 202 6.39 10.00 -14.26
C TRP A 202 7.78 10.08 -13.62
N ASN A 203 8.35 8.94 -13.22
CA ASN A 203 9.65 8.85 -12.52
C ASN A 203 9.83 9.93 -11.45
N SER A 204 8.80 10.12 -10.62
CA SER A 204 8.71 11.23 -9.68
C SER A 204 8.37 10.76 -8.26
N GLU A 205 8.73 11.55 -7.26
CA GLU A 205 8.51 11.21 -5.86
C GLU A 205 7.67 12.29 -5.14
N LEU A 206 6.64 11.87 -4.41
CA LEU A 206 5.92 12.67 -3.43
C LEU A 206 6.24 12.10 -2.03
N HIS A 207 7.02 12.84 -1.27
CA HIS A 207 7.47 12.46 0.06
C HIS A 207 6.79 13.30 1.13
N ILE A 208 6.04 12.66 2.03
CA ILE A 208 5.32 13.30 3.13
C ILE A 208 5.89 12.81 4.46
N ASP A 209 6.57 13.72 5.14
CA ASP A 209 7.04 13.55 6.51
C ASP A 209 6.05 14.23 7.46
N GLY A 210 5.14 13.45 8.04
CA GLY A 210 4.05 13.89 8.92
C GLY A 210 4.49 14.44 10.29
N GLY A 211 5.79 14.55 10.56
CA GLY A 211 6.32 15.09 11.81
C GLY A 211 6.21 14.11 12.97
N GLY A 212 7.36 13.79 13.60
CA GLY A 212 7.41 12.90 14.75
C GLY A 212 6.72 13.46 15.99
N GLY A 213 5.59 12.87 16.37
CA GLY A 213 5.03 12.95 17.73
C GLY A 213 3.79 13.81 17.95
N ASP A 214 3.43 14.72 17.04
CA ASP A 214 2.23 15.56 17.21
C ASP A 214 1.00 14.94 16.54
N THR A 215 0.07 14.42 17.35
CA THR A 215 -1.13 13.71 16.88
C THR A 215 -2.03 14.53 15.94
N THR A 216 -1.89 15.86 15.98
CA THR A 216 -2.72 16.81 15.22
C THR A 216 -2.42 16.85 13.71
N VAL A 217 -1.23 16.40 13.27
CA VAL A 217 -0.74 16.51 11.88
C VAL A 217 -0.46 15.12 11.26
N SER A 218 -0.98 14.06 11.87
CA SER A 218 -0.65 12.68 11.52
C SER A 218 -1.36 12.12 10.28
N THR A 219 -2.21 12.90 9.60
CA THR A 219 -3.03 12.43 8.48
C THR A 219 -2.95 13.39 7.29
N SER A 220 -2.50 12.87 6.16
CA SER A 220 -2.53 13.54 4.86
C SER A 220 -3.62 12.97 3.98
N ILE A 221 -4.22 13.81 3.14
CA ILE A 221 -5.35 13.51 2.27
C ILE A 221 -4.98 13.96 0.86
N LEU A 222 -5.02 13.03 -0.10
CA LEU A 222 -4.81 13.27 -1.51
C LEU A 222 -6.13 12.96 -2.24
N GLU A 223 -6.73 13.97 -2.85
CA GLU A 223 -7.98 13.84 -3.60
C GLU A 223 -7.72 14.12 -5.08
N ALA A 224 -8.05 13.16 -5.95
CA ALA A 224 -8.02 13.30 -7.40
C ALA A 224 -9.39 12.97 -7.99
N SER A 225 -10.12 13.95 -8.52
CA SER A 225 -11.50 13.72 -8.97
C SER A 225 -11.61 12.74 -10.13
N ASN A 226 -10.71 12.80 -11.13
CA ASN A 226 -10.86 12.06 -12.38
C ASN A 226 -9.78 11.01 -12.62
N LEU A 227 -8.51 11.37 -12.49
CA LEU A 227 -7.41 10.50 -12.90
C LEU A 227 -6.20 10.63 -11.97
N PHE A 228 -5.72 9.49 -11.51
CA PHE A 228 -4.53 9.36 -10.67
C PHE A 228 -3.62 8.29 -11.29
N VAL A 229 -2.53 8.70 -11.94
CA VAL A 229 -1.61 7.78 -12.67
C VAL A 229 -0.18 7.93 -12.20
N LEU A 230 0.42 6.79 -11.85
CA LEU A 230 1.85 6.63 -11.63
C LEU A 230 2.46 5.84 -12.80
N ARG A 231 3.66 6.27 -13.23
CA ARG A 231 4.47 5.63 -14.27
C ARG A 231 5.97 5.67 -13.94
N GLU A 232 6.70 4.71 -14.51
CA GLU A 232 8.17 4.65 -14.51
C GLU A 232 8.79 4.83 -13.11
N SER A 233 8.42 3.99 -12.14
CA SER A 233 8.94 4.02 -10.77
C SER A 233 8.58 5.28 -9.98
N SER A 234 7.35 5.77 -10.16
CA SER A 234 6.82 6.89 -9.36
C SER A 234 6.42 6.45 -7.95
N VAL A 235 6.80 7.22 -6.93
CA VAL A 235 6.62 6.82 -5.53
C VAL A 235 5.88 7.90 -4.75
N ILE A 236 4.81 7.50 -4.04
CA ILE A 236 4.17 8.30 -3.00
C ILE A 236 4.45 7.64 -1.67
N ARG A 237 5.14 8.35 -0.78
CA ARG A 237 5.56 7.82 0.51
C ARG A 237 5.12 8.74 1.64
N SER A 238 4.49 8.16 2.67
CA SER A 238 4.21 8.84 3.92
C SER A 238 4.65 8.02 5.14
N ASN A 239 5.35 8.64 6.08
CA ASN A 239 5.67 8.03 7.39
C ASN A 239 4.49 8.10 8.40
N ALA A 240 3.35 8.65 7.98
CA ALA A 240 2.15 8.82 8.78
C ALA A 240 0.93 8.18 8.08
N ASN A 241 -0.29 8.62 8.41
CA ASN A 241 -1.51 8.12 7.77
C ASN A 241 -1.75 8.86 6.43
N LEU A 242 -2.12 8.12 5.40
CA LEU A 242 -2.41 8.63 4.07
C LEU A 242 -3.79 8.16 3.60
N GLY A 243 -4.67 9.11 3.35
CA GLY A 243 -5.92 8.89 2.61
C GLY A 243 -5.74 9.29 1.16
N VAL A 244 -6.11 8.41 0.24
CA VAL A 244 -6.20 8.72 -1.19
C VAL A 244 -7.64 8.50 -1.64
N HIS A 245 -8.24 9.57 -2.13
CA HIS A 245 -9.62 9.61 -2.56
C HIS A 245 -9.68 9.99 -4.04
N GLY A 246 -10.63 9.44 -4.77
CA GLY A 246 -10.89 9.90 -6.12
C GLY A 246 -12.13 9.28 -6.71
N GLN A 247 -12.84 9.97 -7.59
CA GLN A 247 -14.10 9.45 -8.16
C GLN A 247 -13.89 8.69 -9.48
N GLY A 248 -12.70 8.79 -10.07
CA GLY A 248 -12.34 8.13 -11.32
C GLY A 248 -11.39 6.95 -11.14
N LEU A 249 -10.25 6.99 -11.84
CA LEU A 249 -9.32 5.86 -11.94
C LEU A 249 -8.04 6.08 -11.13
N LEU A 250 -7.61 5.06 -10.40
CA LEU A 250 -6.28 4.96 -9.80
C LEU A 250 -5.48 3.88 -10.54
N ASN A 251 -4.46 4.29 -11.29
CA ASN A 251 -3.64 3.39 -12.10
C ASN A 251 -2.16 3.50 -11.72
N LEU A 252 -1.60 2.42 -11.20
CA LEU A 252 -0.15 2.25 -11.10
C LEU A 252 0.24 1.36 -12.27
N THR A 253 1.06 1.86 -13.21
CA THR A 253 1.25 1.19 -14.51
C THR A 253 2.67 0.70 -14.78
N GLY A 254 3.66 1.27 -14.09
CA GLY A 254 5.07 0.93 -14.23
C GLY A 254 5.59 0.03 -13.10
N PRO A 255 6.61 -0.81 -13.38
CA PRO A 255 7.34 -1.51 -12.34
C PRO A 255 8.03 -0.48 -11.43
N GLY A 256 7.96 -0.71 -10.12
CA GLY A 256 8.51 0.20 -9.12
C GLY A 256 7.55 1.32 -8.68
N ASP A 257 6.40 1.49 -9.37
CA ASP A 257 5.38 2.44 -8.92
C ASP A 257 4.85 2.02 -7.55
N SER A 258 4.81 2.93 -6.59
CA SER A 258 4.35 2.58 -5.24
C SER A 258 3.61 3.69 -4.51
N ILE A 259 2.61 3.28 -3.73
CA ILE A 259 1.96 4.11 -2.73
C ILE A 259 2.14 3.42 -1.39
N GLU A 260 2.95 4.02 -0.54
CA GLU A 260 3.35 3.47 0.75
C GLU A 260 3.03 4.46 1.86
N ALA A 261 2.30 4.00 2.86
CA ALA A 261 2.05 4.79 4.07
C ALA A 261 2.07 3.90 5.30
N GLN A 262 2.16 4.49 6.48
CA GLN A 262 2.00 3.69 7.69
C GLN A 262 0.58 3.11 7.80
N ARG A 263 -0.40 3.93 7.44
CA ARG A 263 -1.77 3.50 7.19
C ARG A 263 -2.23 4.09 5.89
N LEU A 264 -2.67 3.23 4.98
CA LEU A 264 -3.13 3.61 3.66
C LEU A 264 -4.62 3.34 3.54
N VAL A 265 -5.40 4.37 3.22
CA VAL A 265 -6.83 4.22 2.90
C VAL A 265 -7.06 4.71 1.49
N LEU A 266 -7.51 3.83 0.61
CA LEU A 266 -7.93 4.16 -0.75
C LEU A 266 -9.44 4.13 -0.82
N SER A 267 -10.08 5.19 -1.31
CA SER A 267 -11.54 5.18 -1.38
C SER A 267 -12.16 5.99 -2.51
N LEU A 268 -13.42 5.67 -2.79
CA LEU A 268 -14.32 6.34 -3.75
C LEU A 268 -13.99 6.12 -5.23
N PHE A 269 -12.94 5.36 -5.55
CA PHE A 269 -12.52 5.12 -6.93
C PHE A 269 -13.53 4.27 -7.68
N TYR A 270 -13.77 4.59 -8.95
CA TYR A 270 -14.49 3.68 -9.84
C TYR A 270 -13.69 2.40 -10.04
N GLN A 271 -12.40 2.52 -10.33
CA GLN A 271 -11.51 1.39 -10.55
C GLN A 271 -10.12 1.65 -9.97
N ILE A 272 -9.55 0.61 -9.38
CA ILE A 272 -8.14 0.58 -8.96
C ILE A 272 -7.42 -0.49 -9.77
N TYR A 273 -6.37 -0.09 -10.48
CA TYR A 273 -5.47 -0.98 -11.22
C TYR A 273 -4.07 -0.90 -10.62
N VAL A 274 -3.60 -2.05 -10.10
CA VAL A 274 -2.23 -2.22 -9.61
C VAL A 274 -1.47 -3.04 -10.65
N GLY A 275 -0.74 -2.35 -11.52
CA GLY A 275 0.02 -2.96 -12.61
C GLY A 275 1.20 -3.83 -12.15
N PRO A 276 1.83 -4.54 -13.09
CA PRO A 276 2.89 -5.50 -12.79
C PRO A 276 4.11 -4.82 -12.19
N GLY A 277 4.56 -5.33 -11.03
CA GLY A 277 5.69 -4.75 -10.30
C GLY A 277 5.36 -3.48 -9.50
N SER A 278 4.12 -2.99 -9.55
CA SER A 278 3.66 -1.89 -8.70
C SER A 278 3.27 -2.37 -7.30
N ILE A 279 3.32 -1.48 -6.30
CA ILE A 279 3.13 -1.84 -4.88
C ILE A 279 2.18 -0.87 -4.18
N LEU A 280 1.11 -1.38 -3.59
CA LEU A 280 0.34 -0.70 -2.54
C LEU A 280 0.75 -1.28 -1.19
N ARG A 281 1.16 -0.43 -0.24
CA ARG A 281 1.68 -0.91 1.04
C ARG A 281 1.20 -0.09 2.23
N GLY A 282 0.77 -0.81 3.27
CA GLY A 282 0.66 -0.28 4.62
C GLY A 282 0.80 -1.39 5.66
N PRO A 283 1.80 -1.37 6.56
CA PRO A 283 2.63 -0.22 6.93
C PRO A 283 3.87 0.01 6.04
N LEU A 284 4.44 1.21 6.14
CA LEU A 284 5.66 1.62 5.44
C LEU A 284 6.83 0.70 5.78
N GLN A 285 7.62 0.33 4.77
CA GLN A 285 8.81 -0.50 4.97
C GLN A 285 9.96 0.34 5.55
N ASN A 286 10.65 -0.17 6.58
CA ASN A 286 11.73 0.54 7.28
C ASN A 286 11.31 1.91 7.82
N ALA A 287 10.19 1.93 8.54
CA ALA A 287 9.66 3.14 9.17
C ALA A 287 10.74 3.80 10.07
N SER A 288 10.90 5.12 9.94
CA SER A 288 11.77 5.93 10.82
C SER A 288 11.29 5.82 12.27
N ARG A 289 12.17 6.13 13.24
CA ARG A 289 11.81 6.20 14.67
C ARG A 289 10.63 7.16 14.93
N ASP A 290 10.45 8.14 14.06
CA ASP A 290 9.41 9.17 14.13
C ASP A 290 8.08 8.76 13.46
N ALA A 291 8.03 7.59 12.83
CA ALA A 291 6.83 7.11 12.15
C ALA A 291 5.73 6.75 13.14
N VAL A 292 4.48 6.98 12.74
CA VAL A 292 3.33 6.47 13.48
C VAL A 292 3.44 4.94 13.55
N THR A 293 3.08 4.31 14.67
CA THR A 293 3.03 2.84 14.76
C THR A 293 1.57 2.40 14.83
N PRO A 294 1.07 1.58 13.88
CA PRO A 294 -0.26 1.00 13.95
C PRO A 294 -0.37 0.17 15.22
N LYS A 295 -1.39 0.46 16.03
CA LYS A 295 -1.69 -0.38 17.19
C LYS A 295 -2.28 -1.70 16.68
N LEU A 296 -1.44 -2.72 16.64
CA LEU A 296 -1.85 -4.10 16.38
C LEU A 296 -2.31 -4.71 17.71
N TYR A 297 -3.54 -5.24 17.78
CA TYR A 297 -4.14 -5.79 19.00
C TYR A 297 -3.59 -7.19 19.34
N CYS A 298 -2.28 -7.29 19.57
CA CYS A 298 -1.58 -8.57 19.72
C CYS A 298 -1.87 -9.32 21.03
N ASP A 299 -2.28 -8.60 22.07
CA ASP A 299 -2.52 -9.16 23.40
C ASP A 299 -3.99 -9.55 23.64
N ARG A 300 -4.88 -9.26 22.69
CA ARG A 300 -6.32 -9.53 22.80
C ARG A 300 -6.70 -10.70 21.92
N GLN A 301 -7.48 -11.61 22.49
CA GLN A 301 -8.16 -12.68 21.73
C GLN A 301 -9.43 -12.17 21.04
N ASP A 302 -9.94 -11.01 21.46
CA ASP A 302 -11.18 -10.47 20.94
C ASP A 302 -11.00 -9.86 19.56
N CYS A 303 -11.91 -10.24 18.66
CA CYS A 303 -12.04 -9.68 17.33
C CYS A 303 -12.28 -8.17 17.37
N PRO A 304 -11.48 -7.35 16.67
CA PRO A 304 -11.84 -5.97 16.41
C PRO A 304 -13.18 -5.89 15.68
N TYR A 305 -14.18 -5.25 16.30
CA TYR A 305 -15.56 -5.18 15.77
C TYR A 305 -15.59 -4.56 14.37
N GLU A 306 -14.71 -3.61 14.09
CA GLU A 306 -14.60 -2.94 12.79
C GLU A 306 -14.21 -3.88 11.62
N LEU A 307 -13.58 -5.03 11.88
CA LEU A 307 -13.27 -6.01 10.82
C LEU A 307 -14.52 -6.73 10.33
N LEU A 308 -15.54 -6.85 11.18
CA LEU A 308 -16.81 -7.52 10.87
C LEU A 308 -17.87 -6.52 10.43
N HIS A 309 -17.91 -5.38 11.12
CA HIS A 309 -18.87 -4.29 10.95
C HIS A 309 -18.12 -2.97 10.74
N PRO A 310 -17.49 -2.79 9.56
CA PRO A 310 -16.70 -1.60 9.26
C PRO A 310 -17.57 -0.32 9.20
N PRO A 311 -16.99 0.85 9.51
CA PRO A 311 -17.70 2.11 9.41
C PRO A 311 -18.02 2.44 7.95
N GLU A 312 -19.23 2.94 7.71
CA GLU A 312 -19.72 3.31 6.37
C GLU A 312 -18.94 4.48 5.74
N ASP A 313 -18.33 5.33 6.57
CA ASP A 313 -17.82 6.64 6.14
C ASP A 313 -16.43 6.58 5.46
N CYS A 314 -15.79 5.40 5.35
CA CYS A 314 -14.51 5.17 4.64
C CYS A 314 -13.37 6.16 4.93
N ASN A 315 -13.48 6.97 5.99
CA ASN A 315 -12.54 8.03 6.31
C ASN A 315 -11.30 7.46 7.01
N VAL A 316 -10.17 8.15 6.86
CA VAL A 316 -8.94 7.81 7.57
C VAL A 316 -9.15 8.03 9.07
N ASN A 317 -9.35 6.95 9.82
CA ASN A 317 -9.47 6.99 11.28
C ASN A 317 -8.33 6.22 11.92
N SER A 318 -7.49 6.94 12.66
CA SER A 318 -6.30 6.39 13.34
C SER A 318 -6.63 5.44 14.50
N SER A 319 -7.90 5.32 14.89
CA SER A 319 -8.33 4.37 15.93
C SER A 319 -8.61 2.98 15.38
N LEU A 320 -8.78 2.83 14.06
CA LEU A 320 -9.07 1.55 13.43
C LEU A 320 -7.83 0.65 13.36
N SER A 321 -8.05 -0.67 13.35
CA SER A 321 -6.99 -1.69 13.23
C SER A 321 -6.36 -1.80 11.85
N PHE A 322 -6.98 -1.22 10.81
CA PHE A 322 -6.51 -1.35 9.42
C PHE A 322 -5.15 -0.68 9.20
N THR A 323 -4.28 -1.36 8.45
CA THR A 323 -3.06 -0.77 7.91
C THR A 323 -3.19 -0.47 6.42
N LEU A 324 -4.01 -1.24 5.71
CA LEU A 324 -4.42 -0.94 4.34
C LEU A 324 -5.92 -1.19 4.21
N GLN A 325 -6.68 -0.16 3.82
CA GLN A 325 -8.12 -0.29 3.56
C GLN A 325 -8.46 0.22 2.16
N ILE A 326 -9.21 -0.57 1.40
CA ILE A 326 -9.80 -0.16 0.12
C ILE A 326 -11.31 -0.13 0.31
N CYS A 327 -11.93 1.04 0.09
CA CYS A 327 -13.30 1.30 0.51
C CYS A 327 -14.14 1.97 -0.59
N ARG A 328 -15.34 1.46 -0.88
CA ARG A 328 -16.23 2.00 -1.94
C ARG A 328 -15.54 2.07 -3.31
N VAL A 329 -15.28 0.89 -3.87
CA VAL A 329 -14.66 0.75 -5.19
C VAL A 329 -15.48 -0.23 -6.03
N GLU A 330 -15.78 0.07 -7.29
CA GLU A 330 -16.52 -0.90 -8.11
C GLU A 330 -15.60 -2.07 -8.47
N ASP A 331 -14.50 -1.81 -9.17
CA ASP A 331 -13.63 -2.87 -9.69
C ASP A 331 -12.16 -2.71 -9.25
N ILE A 332 -11.57 -3.79 -8.75
CA ILE A 332 -10.16 -3.82 -8.33
C ILE A 332 -9.42 -4.90 -9.11
N ILE A 333 -8.39 -4.52 -9.84
CA ILE A 333 -7.56 -5.41 -10.65
C ILE A 333 -6.12 -5.33 -10.15
N VAL A 334 -5.54 -6.50 -9.84
CA VAL A 334 -4.21 -6.61 -9.23
C VAL A 334 -3.31 -7.54 -10.04
N GLU A 335 -2.33 -6.97 -10.71
CA GLU A 335 -1.18 -7.65 -11.34
C GLU A 335 0.11 -7.51 -10.52
N GLY A 336 0.20 -6.45 -9.70
CA GLY A 336 1.31 -6.18 -8.79
C GLY A 336 1.08 -6.69 -7.37
N PHE A 337 1.48 -5.90 -6.38
CA PHE A 337 1.51 -6.32 -4.98
C PHE A 337 0.69 -5.40 -4.08
N ILE A 338 -0.20 -5.97 -3.27
CA ILE A 338 -0.86 -5.28 -2.15
C ILE A 338 -0.34 -5.90 -0.86
N LYS A 339 0.28 -5.10 0.00
CA LYS A 339 0.98 -5.58 1.21
C LYS A 339 0.51 -4.86 2.46
N GLY A 340 0.15 -5.61 3.50
CA GLY A 340 -0.14 -4.99 4.79
C GLY A 340 -0.43 -5.94 5.93
N SER A 341 -0.31 -5.44 7.17
CA SER A 341 -0.62 -6.20 8.39
C SER A 341 -2.09 -6.53 8.54
N VAL A 342 -2.97 -5.55 8.30
CA VAL A 342 -4.42 -5.71 8.31
C VAL A 342 -4.95 -5.08 7.03
N VAL A 343 -5.21 -5.94 6.04
CA VAL A 343 -5.71 -5.56 4.70
C VAL A 343 -7.21 -5.78 4.66
N HIS A 344 -7.98 -4.73 4.40
CA HIS A 344 -9.43 -4.79 4.33
C HIS A 344 -9.98 -4.21 3.03
N PHE A 345 -10.81 -4.98 2.35
CA PHE A 345 -11.59 -4.53 1.19
C PHE A 345 -13.04 -4.36 1.63
N HIS A 346 -13.51 -3.13 1.79
CA HIS A 346 -14.87 -2.83 2.18
C HIS A 346 -15.67 -2.26 1.01
N ARG A 347 -16.90 -2.75 0.82
CA ARG A 347 -17.82 -2.20 -0.19
C ARG A 347 -17.18 -2.15 -1.58
N ALA A 348 -16.39 -3.16 -1.88
CA ALA A 348 -15.93 -3.46 -3.22
C ALA A 348 -16.99 -4.32 -3.94
N LYS A 349 -17.10 -4.23 -5.27
CA LYS A 349 -18.02 -5.08 -6.02
C LYS A 349 -17.31 -6.27 -6.65
N THR A 350 -16.21 -6.05 -7.35
CA THR A 350 -15.38 -7.14 -7.89
C THR A 350 -13.90 -6.97 -7.53
N VAL A 351 -13.23 -8.10 -7.32
CA VAL A 351 -11.77 -8.15 -7.12
C VAL A 351 -11.22 -9.24 -8.03
N THR A 352 -10.26 -8.87 -8.86
CA THR A 352 -9.58 -9.77 -9.80
C THR A 352 -8.07 -9.72 -9.55
N LEU A 353 -7.48 -10.87 -9.28
CA LEU A 353 -6.03 -11.03 -9.16
C LEU A 353 -5.53 -11.82 -10.36
N GLU A 354 -4.73 -11.18 -11.18
CA GLU A 354 -4.04 -11.78 -12.32
C GLU A 354 -2.89 -12.69 -11.85
N PRO A 355 -2.30 -13.54 -12.70
CA PRO A 355 -1.31 -14.55 -12.29
C PRO A 355 -0.08 -14.01 -11.53
N SER A 356 0.37 -12.79 -11.83
CA SER A 356 1.48 -12.13 -11.09
C SER A 356 1.03 -11.39 -9.83
N GLY A 357 -0.28 -11.21 -9.66
CA GLY A 357 -0.88 -10.45 -8.58
C GLY A 357 -0.74 -11.15 -7.23
N GLU A 358 -0.39 -10.39 -6.19
CA GLU A 358 -0.28 -10.89 -4.82
C GLU A 358 -0.88 -9.91 -3.80
N ILE A 359 -1.84 -10.38 -3.00
CA ILE A 359 -2.25 -9.73 -1.75
C ILE A 359 -1.56 -10.47 -0.60
N SER A 360 -0.66 -9.80 0.12
CA SER A 360 0.14 -10.43 1.17
C SER A 360 0.05 -9.69 2.49
N ALA A 361 -0.31 -10.43 3.53
CA ALA A 361 -0.15 -10.08 4.92
C ALA A 361 0.90 -10.98 5.61
N SER A 362 1.73 -11.69 4.83
CA SER A 362 2.67 -12.67 5.37
C SER A 362 3.80 -12.02 6.18
N GLY A 363 4.07 -12.53 7.38
CA GLY A 363 5.10 -11.99 8.28
C GLY A 363 4.83 -10.53 8.71
N MET A 364 3.56 -10.12 8.75
CA MET A 364 3.15 -8.77 9.16
C MET A 364 2.16 -8.79 10.34
N GLY A 365 2.04 -9.93 11.00
CA GLY A 365 1.29 -10.12 12.23
C GLY A 365 2.12 -9.74 13.46
N CYS A 366 1.77 -10.32 14.59
CA CYS A 366 2.39 -10.00 15.87
C CYS A 366 3.71 -10.74 16.06
N ARG A 367 4.72 -10.10 16.66
CA ARG A 367 5.99 -10.74 17.04
C ARG A 367 5.87 -11.53 18.35
N GLY A 368 5.24 -10.93 19.35
CA GLY A 368 4.69 -11.62 20.53
C GLY A 368 3.18 -11.80 20.40
N GLY A 369 2.50 -12.11 21.50
CA GLY A 369 1.03 -12.12 21.57
C GLY A 369 0.45 -13.40 22.16
N VAL A 370 -0.86 -13.57 22.01
CA VAL A 370 -1.63 -14.64 22.68
C VAL A 370 -1.05 -16.04 22.49
N GLY A 371 -0.63 -16.38 21.27
CA GLY A 371 -0.04 -17.67 20.93
C GLY A 371 1.46 -17.60 20.73
N GLU A 372 2.15 -16.73 21.45
CA GLU A 372 3.60 -16.60 21.32
C GLU A 372 4.34 -17.92 21.62
N GLY A 373 5.44 -18.09 20.88
CA GLY A 373 6.44 -19.11 21.18
C GLY A 373 7.20 -18.83 22.48
N LYS A 374 7.86 -19.87 23.00
CA LYS A 374 8.67 -19.81 24.21
C LYS A 374 10.14 -20.08 23.89
N LEU A 375 11.03 -19.28 24.46
CA LEU A 375 12.48 -19.47 24.36
C LEU A 375 12.99 -20.23 25.58
N LEU A 376 13.70 -21.33 25.33
CA LEU A 376 14.52 -22.00 26.35
C LEU A 376 15.69 -21.09 26.72
N GLY A 377 16.11 -21.13 28.00
CA GLY A 377 17.29 -20.38 28.46
C GLY A 377 18.61 -20.69 27.72
N ASN A 378 18.63 -21.77 26.92
CA ASN A 378 19.75 -22.17 26.08
C ASN A 378 19.67 -21.63 24.63
N GLY A 379 18.70 -20.76 24.33
CA GLY A 379 18.57 -20.09 23.02
C GLY A 379 17.68 -20.78 21.98
N PHE A 380 16.95 -21.85 22.33
CA PHE A 380 16.07 -22.58 21.40
C PHE A 380 14.59 -22.17 21.58
N GLY A 381 13.94 -21.74 20.50
CA GLY A 381 12.59 -21.18 20.51
C GLY A 381 11.54 -22.12 19.91
N SER A 382 10.41 -22.27 20.60
CA SER A 382 9.23 -22.92 20.04
C SER A 382 8.49 -21.99 19.05
N GLY A 383 7.72 -22.59 18.14
CA GLY A 383 6.95 -21.84 17.15
C GLY A 383 5.72 -21.17 17.75
N GLY A 384 5.28 -20.06 17.15
CA GLY A 384 4.00 -19.42 17.49
C GLY A 384 2.80 -20.30 17.12
N GLY A 385 1.67 -20.12 17.79
CA GLY A 385 0.40 -20.80 17.50
C GLY A 385 -0.72 -19.81 17.18
N HIS A 386 -1.75 -20.24 16.44
CA HIS A 386 -2.96 -19.46 16.17
C HIS A 386 -4.13 -20.37 15.74
N GLY A 387 -4.18 -20.78 14.47
CA GLY A 387 -5.16 -21.78 13.98
C GLY A 387 -4.77 -23.22 14.32
N GLY A 388 -3.46 -23.49 14.29
CA GLY A 388 -2.81 -24.70 14.75
C GLY A 388 -1.83 -24.39 15.89
N LYS A 389 -1.53 -25.41 16.70
CA LYS A 389 -0.52 -25.31 17.77
C LYS A 389 0.87 -25.17 17.17
N GLY A 390 1.70 -24.29 17.73
CA GLY A 390 3.10 -24.18 17.37
C GLY A 390 3.89 -25.46 17.69
N GLY A 391 4.97 -25.66 16.96
CA GLY A 391 5.93 -26.74 17.16
C GLY A 391 6.69 -26.55 18.46
N ARG A 392 6.70 -27.57 19.31
CA ARG A 392 7.53 -27.60 20.53
C ARG A 392 9.00 -27.80 20.17
N VAL A 393 9.89 -27.46 21.10
CA VAL A 393 11.32 -27.76 20.99
C VAL A 393 11.80 -28.47 22.24
N CYS A 394 12.63 -29.49 22.06
CA CYS A 394 13.26 -30.22 23.14
C CYS A 394 14.78 -30.17 22.95
N TYR A 395 15.49 -29.67 23.96
CA TYR A 395 16.95 -29.64 23.96
C TYR A 395 17.48 -30.11 25.31
N ASN A 396 18.39 -31.09 25.30
CA ASN A 396 19.07 -31.61 26.49
C ASN A 396 18.11 -31.96 27.65
N ASN A 397 17.06 -32.75 27.35
CA ASN A 397 15.96 -33.15 28.25
C ASN A 397 15.06 -32.04 28.81
N SER A 398 15.19 -30.79 28.35
CA SER A 398 14.26 -29.70 28.63
C SER A 398 13.42 -29.40 27.40
N CYS A 399 12.09 -29.40 27.54
CA CYS A 399 11.17 -29.11 26.45
C CYS A 399 10.32 -27.88 26.74
N VAL A 400 10.13 -27.04 25.72
CA VAL A 400 9.17 -25.94 25.72
C VAL A 400 8.08 -26.21 24.70
N GLU A 401 6.84 -26.10 25.15
CA GLU A 401 5.68 -26.21 24.28
C GLU A 401 5.60 -25.04 23.30
N GLY A 402 5.10 -25.30 22.09
CA GLY A 402 4.77 -24.25 21.13
C GLY A 402 3.50 -23.49 21.50
N GLY A 403 3.32 -22.33 20.86
CA GLY A 403 2.18 -21.45 21.08
C GLY A 403 0.82 -22.15 20.94
N ILE A 404 -0.15 -21.70 21.73
CA ILE A 404 -1.50 -22.27 21.77
C ILE A 404 -2.32 -21.91 20.52
N THR A 405 -3.41 -22.63 20.28
CA THR A 405 -4.45 -22.21 19.33
C THR A 405 -5.41 -21.21 19.98
N TYR A 406 -5.79 -20.14 19.29
CA TYR A 406 -6.75 -19.14 19.77
C TYR A 406 -7.60 -18.58 18.63
N GLY A 407 -8.59 -17.75 18.98
CA GLY A 407 -9.52 -17.14 18.04
C GLY A 407 -10.62 -18.08 17.56
N ASN A 408 -11.53 -17.55 16.75
CA ASN A 408 -12.70 -18.29 16.26
C ASN A 408 -12.45 -18.95 14.90
N ALA A 409 -12.64 -20.27 14.80
CA ALA A 409 -12.48 -20.99 13.54
C ALA A 409 -13.60 -20.71 12.52
N GLU A 410 -14.80 -20.36 12.97
CA GLU A 410 -15.98 -20.11 12.12
C GLU A 410 -16.14 -18.63 11.74
N LEU A 411 -15.38 -17.73 12.38
CA LEU A 411 -15.33 -16.31 12.03
C LEU A 411 -14.00 -15.70 12.51
N PRO A 412 -12.87 -16.06 11.88
CA PRO A 412 -11.55 -15.63 12.32
C PRO A 412 -11.28 -14.17 11.96
N CYS A 413 -10.57 -13.45 12.84
CA CYS A 413 -10.21 -12.05 12.65
C CYS A 413 -9.03 -11.62 13.52
N GLU A 414 -8.28 -12.58 14.04
CA GLU A 414 -7.12 -12.37 14.89
C GLU A 414 -5.83 -12.44 14.06
N LEU A 415 -4.82 -11.67 14.48
CA LEU A 415 -3.49 -11.72 13.90
C LEU A 415 -2.80 -13.01 14.33
N GLY A 416 -1.91 -13.54 13.49
CA GLY A 416 -0.99 -14.61 13.88
C GLY A 416 0.04 -14.11 14.89
N SER A 417 0.43 -14.99 15.81
CA SER A 417 1.48 -14.75 16.79
C SER A 417 2.85 -15.23 16.31
N GLY A 418 3.90 -14.56 16.75
CA GLY A 418 5.28 -14.89 16.45
C GLY A 418 5.91 -15.86 17.46
N SER A 419 7.23 -16.03 17.37
CA SER A 419 7.98 -16.92 18.26
C SER A 419 8.27 -16.36 19.66
N GLY A 420 7.80 -15.13 19.96
CA GLY A 420 7.97 -14.44 21.24
C GLY A 420 8.85 -13.18 21.14
N ASP A 421 8.66 -12.25 22.07
CA ASP A 421 9.27 -10.90 22.04
C ASP A 421 10.51 -10.79 22.96
N TYR A 422 11.56 -11.55 22.64
CA TYR A 422 12.81 -11.56 23.42
C TYR A 422 13.79 -10.48 22.95
N SER A 423 13.98 -10.38 21.64
CA SER A 423 14.75 -9.33 20.97
C SER A 423 14.31 -9.20 19.51
N PRO A 424 14.51 -8.03 18.86
CA PRO A 424 14.10 -7.81 17.47
C PRO A 424 14.87 -8.68 16.45
N ASP A 425 16.05 -9.19 16.81
CA ASP A 425 16.91 -10.01 15.93
C ASP A 425 16.69 -11.52 16.11
N TYR A 426 15.97 -11.93 17.16
CA TYR A 426 15.71 -13.33 17.53
C TYR A 426 14.21 -13.66 17.61
N SER A 427 13.37 -12.95 16.85
CA SER A 427 11.92 -13.18 16.80
C SER A 427 11.40 -13.25 15.38
N SER A 428 10.49 -14.19 15.13
CA SER A 428 9.69 -14.23 13.92
C SER A 428 8.32 -13.62 14.18
N SER A 429 7.75 -12.97 13.17
CA SER A 429 6.38 -12.44 13.21
C SER A 429 5.36 -13.46 12.70
N GLY A 430 4.16 -13.45 13.26
CA GLY A 430 3.02 -14.18 12.71
C GLY A 430 2.51 -13.59 11.39
N GLY A 431 1.55 -14.25 10.76
CA GLY A 431 0.83 -13.71 9.61
C GLY A 431 -0.19 -12.64 10.02
N GLY A 432 -0.46 -11.70 9.13
CA GLY A 432 -1.45 -10.65 9.32
C GLY A 432 -2.89 -11.10 9.01
N ILE A 433 -3.79 -10.13 8.84
CA ILE A 433 -5.20 -10.35 8.51
C ILE A 433 -5.48 -9.84 7.09
N VAL A 434 -6.17 -10.65 6.28
CA VAL A 434 -6.78 -10.24 5.02
C VAL A 434 -8.29 -10.44 5.13
N VAL A 435 -9.06 -9.36 5.07
CA VAL A 435 -10.53 -9.40 5.04
C VAL A 435 -11.03 -8.84 3.71
N ILE A 436 -11.86 -9.60 3.00
CA ILE A 436 -12.51 -9.15 1.76
C ILE A 436 -14.02 -9.16 1.94
N GLY A 437 -14.64 -7.98 1.82
CA GLY A 437 -16.06 -7.75 2.08
C GLY A 437 -16.39 -7.51 3.56
N SER A 438 -17.68 -7.60 3.88
CA SER A 438 -18.24 -7.47 5.23
C SER A 438 -19.57 -8.23 5.32
N MET A 439 -20.12 -8.35 6.53
CA MET A 439 -21.42 -8.98 6.76
C MET A 439 -22.55 -8.26 6.02
N GLU A 440 -22.54 -6.93 6.02
CA GLU A 440 -23.54 -6.07 5.37
C GLU A 440 -23.31 -5.96 3.87
N GLN A 441 -22.04 -5.84 3.47
CA GLN A 441 -21.62 -5.62 2.08
C GLN A 441 -20.64 -6.73 1.65
N PRO A 442 -21.14 -7.93 1.30
CA PRO A 442 -20.31 -9.00 0.75
C PRO A 442 -19.89 -8.68 -0.69
N LEU A 443 -18.69 -9.11 -1.07
CA LEU A 443 -18.18 -8.94 -2.43
C LEU A 443 -19.04 -9.72 -3.43
N SER A 444 -19.33 -9.14 -4.60
CA SER A 444 -20.13 -9.82 -5.62
C SER A 444 -19.37 -10.95 -6.31
N GLY A 445 -18.07 -10.77 -6.57
CA GLY A 445 -17.23 -11.81 -7.14
C GLY A 445 -15.74 -11.61 -6.85
N LEU A 446 -15.07 -12.69 -6.45
CA LEU A 446 -13.62 -12.78 -6.36
C LEU A 446 -13.09 -13.72 -7.45
N SER A 447 -12.22 -13.22 -8.33
CA SER A 447 -11.49 -14.03 -9.30
C SER A 447 -10.00 -14.02 -8.94
N LEU A 448 -9.43 -15.21 -8.71
CA LEU A 448 -8.06 -15.37 -8.27
C LEU A 448 -7.30 -16.30 -9.23
N GLU A 449 -6.31 -15.76 -9.93
CA GLU A 449 -5.29 -16.50 -10.67
C GLU A 449 -3.90 -16.38 -10.03
N GLY A 450 -3.66 -15.27 -9.31
CA GLY A 450 -2.48 -15.03 -8.49
C GLY A 450 -2.58 -15.59 -7.06
N SER A 451 -2.07 -14.85 -6.07
CA SER A 451 -1.98 -15.34 -4.68
C SER A 451 -2.52 -14.38 -3.62
N ILE A 452 -3.16 -14.95 -2.60
CA ILE A 452 -3.53 -14.28 -1.35
C ILE A 452 -2.84 -15.04 -0.22
N ARG A 453 -1.96 -14.35 0.52
CA ARG A 453 -1.12 -14.97 1.56
C ARG A 453 -1.24 -14.24 2.89
N ALA A 454 -1.38 -15.01 3.96
CA ALA A 454 -1.28 -14.54 5.34
C ALA A 454 -0.41 -15.52 6.14
N ASP A 455 0.77 -15.84 5.61
CA ASP A 455 1.66 -16.85 6.16
C ASP A 455 2.53 -16.29 7.29
N GLY A 456 2.93 -17.14 8.24
CA GLY A 456 3.89 -16.78 9.27
C GLY A 456 5.32 -16.62 8.73
N GLU A 457 6.11 -15.79 9.39
CA GLU A 457 7.50 -15.55 9.01
C GLU A 457 8.37 -16.79 9.26
N SER A 458 9.20 -17.14 8.28
CA SER A 458 10.16 -18.24 8.36
C SER A 458 11.54 -17.72 8.70
N VAL A 459 12.21 -18.37 9.65
CA VAL A 459 13.58 -18.03 10.06
C VAL A 459 14.58 -18.63 9.06
N LYS A 460 15.26 -17.77 8.30
CA LYS A 460 16.18 -18.21 7.23
C LYS A 460 17.63 -18.42 7.69
N ARG A 461 18.05 -17.83 8.81
CA ARG A 461 19.43 -17.90 9.31
C ARG A 461 19.44 -18.13 10.82
N SER A 462 20.42 -18.89 11.29
CA SER A 462 20.73 -18.97 12.71
C SER A 462 21.46 -17.70 13.14
N SER A 463 21.06 -17.16 14.28
CA SER A 463 21.70 -15.99 14.87
C SER A 463 22.61 -16.45 16.02
N ARG A 464 23.64 -15.67 16.33
CA ARG A 464 24.50 -15.91 17.50
C ARG A 464 24.31 -14.78 18.48
N ASP A 465 24.17 -15.13 19.74
CA ASP A 465 24.07 -14.13 20.81
C ASP A 465 25.42 -13.43 21.07
N GLU A 466 25.43 -12.37 21.88
CA GLU A 466 26.65 -11.60 22.23
C GLU A 466 27.75 -12.48 22.86
N ASN A 467 27.36 -13.60 23.49
CA ASN A 467 28.26 -14.62 24.04
C ASN A 467 28.72 -15.69 23.03
N GLY A 468 28.33 -15.58 21.76
CA GLY A 468 28.68 -16.52 20.68
C GLY A 468 27.86 -17.82 20.63
N SER A 469 26.87 -17.98 21.51
CA SER A 469 25.94 -19.12 21.55
C SER A 469 24.92 -19.07 20.41
N VAL A 470 24.56 -20.23 19.86
CA VAL A 470 23.58 -20.35 18.78
C VAL A 470 22.18 -20.08 19.32
N VAL A 471 21.47 -19.13 18.72
CA VAL A 471 20.06 -18.84 18.97
C VAL A 471 19.23 -19.36 17.80
N ALA A 472 18.27 -20.22 18.11
CA ALA A 472 17.41 -20.89 17.14
C ALA A 472 15.95 -20.50 17.39
N PRO A 473 15.48 -19.34 16.90
CA PRO A 473 14.10 -18.92 17.10
C PRO A 473 13.11 -19.83 16.34
N GLY A 474 11.90 -19.90 16.86
CA GLY A 474 10.79 -20.61 16.23
C GLY A 474 10.22 -19.84 15.03
N GLY A 475 9.40 -20.52 14.22
CA GLY A 475 8.67 -19.90 13.13
C GLY A 475 7.39 -19.21 13.61
N GLY A 476 6.97 -18.18 12.89
CA GLY A 476 5.73 -17.46 13.17
C GLY A 476 4.50 -18.27 12.76
N SER A 477 3.38 -18.10 13.44
CA SER A 477 2.12 -18.76 13.05
C SER A 477 1.47 -18.09 11.84
N GLY A 478 0.64 -18.84 11.09
CA GLY A 478 -0.21 -18.27 10.04
C GLY A 478 -1.26 -17.32 10.61
N GLY A 479 -1.60 -16.30 9.83
CA GLY A 479 -2.58 -15.28 10.17
C GLY A 479 -4.03 -15.68 9.85
N THR A 480 -4.81 -14.72 9.37
CA THR A 480 -6.22 -14.91 9.05
C THR A 480 -6.54 -14.45 7.64
N VAL A 481 -7.32 -15.25 6.91
CA VAL A 481 -8.01 -14.84 5.68
C VAL A 481 -9.51 -15.03 5.84
N LEU A 482 -10.27 -13.93 5.82
CA LEU A 482 -11.72 -13.91 5.99
C LEU A 482 -12.39 -13.35 4.74
N LEU A 483 -13.24 -14.13 4.10
CA LEU A 483 -13.83 -13.80 2.80
C LEU A 483 -15.36 -13.77 2.88
N PHE A 484 -15.96 -12.59 2.75
CA PHE A 484 -17.40 -12.37 2.61
C PHE A 484 -17.76 -12.24 1.12
N LEU A 485 -18.26 -13.32 0.53
CA LEU A 485 -18.41 -13.43 -0.93
C LEU A 485 -19.81 -13.92 -1.34
N ARG A 486 -20.22 -13.57 -2.56
CA ARG A 486 -21.32 -14.23 -3.29
C ARG A 486 -20.80 -15.30 -4.25
N TYR A 487 -19.70 -15.00 -4.95
CA TYR A 487 -19.14 -15.87 -5.97
C TYR A 487 -17.60 -15.89 -5.92
N LEU A 488 -17.01 -17.04 -6.23
CA LEU A 488 -15.57 -17.28 -6.15
C LEU A 488 -15.05 -18.11 -7.34
N ILE A 489 -13.99 -17.63 -8.00
CA ILE A 489 -13.21 -18.40 -8.97
C ILE A 489 -11.76 -18.47 -8.48
N LEU A 490 -11.26 -19.70 -8.29
CA LEU A 490 -9.83 -19.98 -8.14
C LEU A 490 -9.33 -20.71 -9.39
N GLY A 491 -8.48 -20.04 -10.17
CA GLY A 491 -7.78 -20.59 -11.33
C GLY A 491 -6.73 -21.64 -10.93
N GLU A 492 -6.14 -22.32 -11.91
CA GLU A 492 -5.22 -23.44 -11.67
C GLU A 492 -3.90 -23.02 -11.00
N SER A 493 -3.40 -21.82 -11.32
CA SER A 493 -2.20 -21.22 -10.72
C SER A 493 -2.45 -20.54 -9.37
N SER A 494 -3.70 -20.48 -8.92
CA SER A 494 -4.05 -19.68 -7.76
C SER A 494 -3.62 -20.28 -6.44
N LEU A 495 -3.23 -19.41 -5.50
CA LEU A 495 -2.80 -19.78 -4.16
C LEU A 495 -3.49 -18.95 -3.09
N LEU A 496 -4.19 -19.63 -2.19
CA LEU A 496 -4.73 -19.05 -0.96
C LEU A 496 -4.03 -19.73 0.24
N SER A 497 -3.15 -19.01 0.92
CA SER A 497 -2.34 -19.57 2.01
C SER A 497 -2.43 -18.80 3.32
N SER A 498 -2.48 -19.58 4.40
CA SER A 498 -2.26 -19.11 5.77
C SER A 498 -1.48 -20.17 6.54
N GLY A 499 -0.27 -20.46 6.06
CA GLY A 499 0.64 -21.44 6.61
C GLY A 499 1.50 -20.88 7.74
N GLY A 500 1.97 -21.76 8.62
CA GLY A 500 3.00 -21.42 9.61
C GLY A 500 4.38 -21.30 8.96
N GLY A 501 5.20 -20.40 9.47
CA GLY A 501 6.58 -20.22 9.06
C GLY A 501 7.49 -21.34 9.58
N SER A 502 8.57 -21.60 8.85
CA SER A 502 9.57 -22.58 9.27
C SER A 502 10.42 -22.05 10.43
N GLY A 503 10.70 -22.92 11.42
CA GLY A 503 11.63 -22.62 12.50
C GLY A 503 13.07 -22.53 12.02
N SER A 504 13.96 -22.02 12.87
CA SER A 504 15.39 -21.94 12.59
C SER A 504 15.96 -23.29 12.17
N PRO A 505 16.84 -23.35 11.15
CA PRO A 505 17.51 -24.58 10.73
C PRO A 505 18.33 -25.23 11.85
N ALA A 506 18.69 -24.49 12.90
CA ALA A 506 19.46 -24.97 14.04
C ALA A 506 18.58 -25.57 15.16
N GLY A 507 17.40 -26.12 14.85
CA GLY A 507 16.51 -26.77 15.82
C GLY A 507 15.34 -25.94 16.36
N GLY A 508 14.89 -24.91 15.62
CA GLY A 508 13.72 -24.11 16.00
C GLY A 508 12.39 -24.80 15.67
N GLY A 509 11.37 -24.59 16.51
CA GLY A 509 10.04 -25.16 16.30
C GLY A 509 9.27 -24.48 15.15
N GLY A 510 8.52 -25.24 14.36
CA GLY A 510 7.73 -24.70 13.25
C GLY A 510 6.49 -23.95 13.74
N GLY A 511 6.08 -22.87 13.07
CA GLY A 511 4.87 -22.12 13.43
C GLY A 511 3.58 -22.90 13.15
N GLY A 512 2.52 -22.68 13.92
CA GLY A 512 1.21 -23.26 13.65
C GLY A 512 0.56 -22.69 12.39
N GLY A 513 -0.27 -23.47 11.70
CA GLY A 513 -1.09 -22.95 10.59
C GLY A 513 -2.12 -21.91 11.05
N GLY A 514 -2.53 -21.02 10.17
CA GLY A 514 -3.51 -19.97 10.44
C GLY A 514 -4.95 -20.38 10.14
N ARG A 515 -5.81 -19.40 9.80
CA ARG A 515 -7.23 -19.61 9.58
C ARG A 515 -7.69 -19.03 8.25
N ILE A 516 -8.46 -19.82 7.50
CA ILE A 516 -9.12 -19.38 6.27
C ILE A 516 -10.62 -19.66 6.41
N HIS A 517 -11.46 -18.64 6.27
CA HIS A 517 -12.91 -18.77 6.37
C HIS A 517 -13.65 -18.17 5.17
N PHE A 518 -14.58 -18.95 4.63
CA PHE A 518 -15.48 -18.54 3.55
C PHE A 518 -16.89 -18.25 4.09
N HIS A 519 -17.24 -16.97 4.20
CA HIS A 519 -18.55 -16.51 4.63
C HIS A 519 -19.45 -16.21 3.43
N TRP A 520 -20.23 -17.21 3.00
CA TRP A 520 -21.12 -17.08 1.85
C TRP A 520 -22.36 -16.22 2.15
N SER A 521 -22.69 -15.35 1.20
CA SER A 521 -23.94 -14.58 1.17
C SER A 521 -24.83 -15.05 0.02
N ASN A 522 -26.16 -15.00 0.22
CA ASN A 522 -27.17 -15.31 -0.79
C ASN A 522 -26.94 -16.62 -1.54
N ILE A 523 -26.70 -17.73 -0.81
CA ILE A 523 -26.55 -19.05 -1.42
C ILE A 523 -27.84 -19.40 -2.17
N PRO A 524 -27.81 -19.59 -3.50
CA PRO A 524 -29.01 -19.80 -4.29
C PRO A 524 -29.67 -21.14 -3.95
N THR A 525 -30.91 -21.08 -3.47
CA THR A 525 -31.75 -22.25 -3.17
C THR A 525 -32.93 -22.28 -4.15
N GLY A 526 -32.70 -22.83 -5.34
CA GLY A 526 -33.73 -23.08 -6.35
C GLY A 526 -33.79 -24.54 -6.80
N ASP A 527 -34.64 -24.83 -7.79
CA ASP A 527 -34.76 -26.17 -8.40
C ASP A 527 -33.50 -26.56 -9.19
N ILE A 528 -32.79 -25.56 -9.71
CA ILE A 528 -31.53 -25.72 -10.44
C ILE A 528 -30.38 -25.31 -9.52
N TYR A 529 -29.43 -26.22 -9.34
CA TYR A 529 -28.20 -25.94 -8.61
C TYR A 529 -27.32 -24.96 -9.41
N GLN A 530 -26.94 -23.84 -8.79
CA GLN A 530 -25.97 -22.89 -9.33
C GLN A 530 -24.72 -22.91 -8.46
N PRO A 531 -23.52 -23.21 -9.01
CA PRO A 531 -22.30 -23.24 -8.23
C PRO A 531 -21.90 -21.82 -7.80
N ILE A 532 -21.64 -21.65 -6.51
CA ILE A 532 -21.14 -20.39 -5.94
C ILE A 532 -19.61 -20.28 -5.98
N ALA A 533 -18.92 -21.40 -6.26
CA ALA A 533 -17.47 -21.43 -6.35
C ALA A 533 -16.97 -22.43 -7.40
N SER A 534 -15.96 -22.02 -8.16
CA SER A 534 -15.14 -22.88 -9.02
C SER A 534 -13.72 -22.90 -8.47
N VAL A 535 -13.26 -24.04 -7.96
CA VAL A 535 -11.96 -24.16 -7.28
C VAL A 535 -11.07 -25.15 -8.02
N LYS A 536 -10.05 -24.61 -8.70
CA LYS A 536 -9.01 -25.39 -9.38
C LYS A 536 -7.60 -25.20 -8.78
N GLY A 537 -7.39 -24.13 -8.02
CA GLY A 537 -6.10 -23.83 -7.38
C GLY A 537 -5.93 -24.43 -5.99
N ILE A 538 -4.94 -23.91 -5.25
CA ILE A 538 -4.48 -24.46 -3.97
C ILE A 538 -4.96 -23.59 -2.81
N ILE A 539 -5.61 -24.22 -1.83
CA ILE A 539 -5.98 -23.59 -0.55
C ILE A 539 -5.35 -24.39 0.59
N HIS A 540 -4.55 -23.75 1.44
CA HIS A 540 -3.96 -24.46 2.58
C HIS A 540 -3.65 -23.58 3.80
N ALA A 541 -3.79 -24.18 4.98
CA ALA A 541 -3.39 -23.62 6.27
C ALA A 541 -2.50 -24.62 7.02
N ARG A 542 -1.32 -24.93 6.47
CA ARG A 542 -0.42 -25.98 6.99
C ARG A 542 0.45 -25.46 8.13
N GLY A 543 0.84 -26.33 9.04
CA GLY A 543 1.88 -26.01 10.00
C GLY A 543 3.26 -25.87 9.33
N GLY A 544 4.09 -25.01 9.90
CA GLY A 544 5.45 -24.75 9.46
C GLY A 544 6.39 -25.92 9.71
N ALA A 545 7.39 -26.04 8.85
CA ALA A 545 8.42 -27.06 8.99
C ALA A 545 9.37 -26.74 10.16
N ALA A 546 9.99 -27.78 10.69
CA ALA A 546 11.04 -27.71 11.69
C ALA A 546 12.15 -28.67 11.25
N VAL A 547 13.37 -28.38 11.65
CA VAL A 547 14.57 -29.17 11.34
C VAL A 547 15.14 -29.69 12.67
N ASP A 548 15.85 -30.82 12.63
CA ASP A 548 16.48 -31.47 13.78
C ASP A 548 15.49 -31.82 14.91
N ASP A 549 15.83 -31.50 16.17
CA ASP A 549 15.02 -31.78 17.37
C ASP A 549 13.75 -30.90 17.48
N GLY A 550 13.49 -30.04 16.49
CA GLY A 550 12.30 -29.19 16.41
C GLY A 550 11.09 -29.94 15.89
N PHE A 551 9.92 -29.73 16.52
CA PHE A 551 8.67 -30.32 16.03
C PHE A 551 7.98 -29.41 15.01
N HIS A 552 7.34 -30.02 14.03
CA HIS A 552 6.48 -29.30 13.08
C HIS A 552 5.30 -28.65 13.78
N GLY A 553 4.88 -27.49 13.27
CA GLY A 553 3.62 -26.89 13.68
C GLY A 553 2.43 -27.76 13.27
N LYS A 554 1.33 -27.67 14.01
CA LYS A 554 0.06 -28.30 13.60
C LYS A 554 -0.61 -27.49 12.51
N ASN A 555 -1.39 -28.16 11.68
CA ASN A 555 -2.23 -27.51 10.68
C ASN A 555 -3.29 -26.62 11.35
N GLY A 556 -3.62 -25.54 10.67
CA GLY A 556 -4.71 -24.64 11.02
C GLY A 556 -6.04 -25.09 10.43
N THR A 557 -6.97 -24.15 10.29
CA THR A 557 -8.37 -24.46 9.93
C THR A 557 -8.80 -23.79 8.63
N ILE A 558 -9.49 -24.55 7.78
CA ILE A 558 -10.20 -24.01 6.61
C ILE A 558 -11.69 -24.32 6.81
N THR A 559 -12.50 -23.29 6.94
CA THR A 559 -13.92 -23.40 7.30
C THR A 559 -14.81 -22.62 6.32
N GLY A 560 -16.10 -22.92 6.31
CA GLY A 560 -17.08 -22.18 5.53
C GLY A 560 -18.42 -22.12 6.26
N LYS A 561 -19.23 -21.13 5.92
CA LYS A 561 -20.58 -20.96 6.48
C LYS A 561 -21.43 -22.23 6.25
N PRO A 562 -22.24 -22.66 7.23
CA PRO A 562 -23.15 -23.80 7.07
C PRO A 562 -24.07 -23.63 5.86
N CYS A 563 -24.14 -24.67 5.03
CA CYS A 563 -24.92 -24.65 3.80
C CYS A 563 -26.41 -24.94 4.05
N PRO A 564 -27.33 -24.40 3.23
CA PRO A 564 -28.73 -24.78 3.24
C PRO A 564 -28.93 -26.28 3.01
N LYS A 565 -30.10 -26.80 3.41
CA LYS A 565 -30.44 -28.22 3.26
C LYS A 565 -30.22 -28.71 1.82
N GLY A 566 -29.52 -29.84 1.68
CA GLY A 566 -29.20 -30.47 0.39
C GLY A 566 -27.88 -30.01 -0.25
N LEU A 567 -27.17 -29.05 0.35
CA LEU A 567 -25.81 -28.65 -0.05
C LEU A 567 -24.82 -28.98 1.08
N HIS A 568 -23.59 -29.36 0.71
CA HIS A 568 -22.60 -29.84 1.66
C HIS A 568 -21.18 -29.29 1.39
N GLY A 569 -20.36 -29.28 2.44
CA GLY A 569 -18.95 -28.87 2.39
C GLY A 569 -18.74 -27.35 2.41
N ILE A 570 -17.48 -26.92 2.29
CA ILE A 570 -17.08 -25.51 2.39
C ILE A 570 -17.66 -24.66 1.26
N PHE A 571 -17.87 -25.24 0.07
CA PHE A 571 -18.34 -24.54 -1.13
C PHE A 571 -19.82 -24.81 -1.47
N CYS A 572 -20.58 -25.37 -0.53
CA CYS A 572 -22.01 -25.70 -0.70
C CYS A 572 -22.32 -26.45 -2.00
N LYS A 573 -21.61 -27.55 -2.25
CA LYS A 573 -21.83 -28.38 -3.44
C LYS A 573 -23.01 -29.32 -3.24
N PHE A 574 -23.78 -29.53 -4.31
CA PHE A 574 -24.82 -30.56 -4.32
C PHE A 574 -24.18 -31.94 -4.35
N ARG A 575 -24.66 -32.85 -3.49
CA ARG A 575 -24.23 -34.26 -3.49
C ARG A 575 -25.41 -35.14 -3.89
N CYS A 576 -25.36 -35.76 -5.06
CA CYS A 576 -26.29 -36.84 -5.41
C CYS A 576 -26.04 -38.02 -4.49
N ILE A 577 -27.02 -38.36 -3.66
CA ILE A 577 -27.04 -39.65 -2.95
C ILE A 577 -27.59 -40.67 -3.94
N CYS A 578 -26.73 -41.51 -4.49
CA CYS A 578 -27.18 -42.72 -5.19
C CYS A 578 -27.74 -43.69 -4.15
N LEU A 579 -29.06 -43.73 -3.99
CA LEU A 579 -29.72 -44.85 -3.34
C LEU A 579 -29.58 -46.08 -4.25
N ILE A 580 -28.68 -46.99 -3.88
CA ILE A 580 -28.66 -48.33 -4.47
C ILE A 580 -29.89 -49.05 -3.94
N ASN A 581 -30.97 -49.09 -4.72
CA ASN A 581 -32.02 -50.07 -4.50
C ASN A 581 -31.43 -51.46 -4.78
N VAL A 582 -31.01 -52.15 -3.72
CA VAL A 582 -30.77 -53.60 -3.79
C VAL A 582 -32.16 -54.26 -3.76
N PRO A 583 -32.59 -54.98 -4.81
CA PRO A 583 -33.79 -55.78 -4.72
C PRO A 583 -33.51 -56.95 -3.77
N LEU A 584 -34.02 -56.86 -2.55
CA LEU A 584 -34.07 -57.99 -1.61
C LEU A 584 -35.06 -59.02 -2.17
N HIS A 585 -34.54 -60.06 -2.82
CA HIS A 585 -35.29 -61.30 -3.03
C HIS A 585 -35.49 -61.97 -1.67
N TRP A 586 -36.67 -61.74 -1.09
CA TRP A 586 -37.17 -62.46 0.07
C TRP A 586 -37.53 -63.90 -0.33
N ASN A 587 -36.74 -64.88 0.09
CA ASN A 587 -37.20 -66.26 0.27
C ASN A 587 -37.34 -66.48 1.79
N GLY A 588 -38.59 -66.67 2.22
CA GLY A 588 -38.95 -66.74 3.62
C GLY A 588 -38.38 -67.97 4.34
N LYS A 589 -37.91 -67.74 5.57
CA LYS A 589 -38.16 -68.60 6.73
C LYS A 589 -37.99 -67.76 7.99
N LEU A 590 -39.05 -67.72 8.79
CA LEU A 590 -39.08 -67.07 10.10
C LEU A 590 -38.07 -67.74 11.05
N ALA A 591 -37.26 -66.93 11.72
CA ALA A 591 -36.81 -67.19 13.09
C ALA A 591 -36.56 -65.84 13.77
N ALA A 592 -37.26 -65.60 14.88
CA ALA A 592 -37.15 -64.40 15.69
C ALA A 592 -35.81 -64.38 16.44
N SER A 593 -35.07 -63.29 16.35
CA SER A 593 -34.20 -62.82 17.42
C SER A 593 -33.90 -61.34 17.25
N THR A 594 -34.04 -60.63 18.36
CA THR A 594 -33.73 -59.22 18.58
C THR A 594 -32.23 -59.00 18.54
N GLU A 595 -31.73 -58.13 17.66
CA GLU A 595 -30.51 -57.32 17.88
C GLU A 595 -30.30 -56.30 16.74
N THR A 596 -29.94 -55.08 17.13
CA THR A 596 -29.62 -53.92 16.28
C THR A 596 -28.34 -54.14 15.45
N PRO A 597 -28.27 -53.78 14.15
CA PRO A 597 -27.01 -53.76 13.43
C PRO A 597 -26.38 -52.35 13.38
N GLN A 598 -25.12 -52.30 13.81
CA GLN A 598 -24.16 -51.21 13.64
C GLN A 598 -23.92 -50.90 12.15
N MET A 599 -23.90 -49.62 11.77
CA MET A 599 -23.39 -49.18 10.47
C MET A 599 -21.86 -49.10 10.52
N ALA A 600 -21.19 -50.04 9.86
CA ALA A 600 -19.77 -49.96 9.53
C ALA A 600 -19.59 -49.11 8.25
N ALA A 601 -18.70 -48.11 8.33
CA ALA A 601 -18.20 -47.39 7.17
C ALA A 601 -17.16 -48.27 6.44
N ALA A 602 -17.31 -48.48 5.14
CA ALA A 602 -16.32 -49.15 4.30
C ALA A 602 -15.59 -48.14 3.40
N ASP A 603 -14.27 -48.27 3.36
CA ASP A 603 -13.30 -47.50 2.57
C ASP A 603 -13.58 -47.57 1.06
N ILE A 604 -13.46 -46.41 0.38
CA ILE A 604 -13.64 -46.26 -1.06
C ILE A 604 -12.26 -46.25 -1.72
N SER A 605 -11.80 -47.42 -2.16
CA SER A 605 -10.65 -47.55 -3.07
C SER A 605 -10.84 -48.71 -4.05
N SER A 606 -11.95 -48.74 -4.79
CA SER A 606 -12.09 -49.54 -6.02
C SER A 606 -13.48 -49.35 -6.63
N LEU A 607 -13.66 -48.42 -7.56
CA LEU A 607 -14.85 -48.39 -8.44
C LEU A 607 -14.62 -47.57 -9.72
N ASP A 608 -13.46 -47.74 -10.36
CA ASP A 608 -13.32 -47.47 -11.80
C ASP A 608 -13.71 -48.73 -12.56
N ARG A 609 -15.00 -48.85 -12.88
CA ARG A 609 -15.62 -49.64 -13.97
C ARG A 609 -17.08 -49.89 -13.62
N LEU A 610 -18.00 -49.09 -14.16
CA LEU A 610 -19.37 -49.48 -14.52
C LEU A 610 -19.98 -48.36 -15.38
N GLY A 611 -20.53 -48.72 -16.54
CA GLY A 611 -21.06 -47.83 -17.59
C GLY A 611 -22.31 -47.01 -17.21
N PRO A 612 -22.93 -46.32 -18.18
CA PRO A 612 -23.76 -45.13 -17.93
C PRO A 612 -25.04 -45.50 -17.18
N ARG A 613 -25.16 -45.03 -15.93
CA ARG A 613 -26.42 -45.10 -15.18
C ARG A 613 -27.05 -43.72 -15.13
N THR A 614 -28.28 -43.64 -15.63
CA THR A 614 -29.15 -42.47 -15.63
C THR A 614 -29.49 -42.05 -14.20
N CYS A 615 -28.90 -40.95 -13.73
CA CYS A 615 -29.38 -40.25 -12.54
C CYS A 615 -30.74 -39.62 -12.84
N LYS A 616 -31.83 -40.20 -12.31
CA LYS A 616 -33.13 -39.52 -12.27
C LYS A 616 -33.09 -38.44 -11.19
N TYR A 617 -33.38 -37.21 -11.59
CA TYR A 617 -33.53 -36.05 -10.72
C TYR A 617 -34.85 -36.15 -9.96
N THR A 618 -34.80 -36.39 -8.64
CA THR A 618 -35.94 -36.17 -7.75
C THR A 618 -35.41 -35.98 -6.32
N ARG A 619 -35.67 -34.81 -5.72
CA ARG A 619 -35.40 -34.52 -4.31
C ARG A 619 -36.47 -35.21 -3.45
N PHE A 620 -36.05 -35.78 -2.32
CA PHE A 620 -36.91 -35.99 -1.15
C PHE A 620 -36.68 -34.86 -0.16
#